data_AF-A0A838HDN3-F1
#
_entry.id   AF-A0A838HDN3-F1
#
_cell.length_a   1.000
_cell.length_b   1.000
_cell.length_c   1.000
_cell.angle_alpha   90.00
_cell.angle_beta   90.00
_cell.angle_gamma   90.00
#
_symmetry.space_group_name_H-M   'P 1'
#
loop_
_entity.id
_entity.type
_entity.pdbx_description
1 polymer ?
#
loop_
_entity_poly.entity_id
_entity_poly.type
_entity_poly.pdbx_seq_one_letter_code
_entity_poly.pdbx_strand_id
1 'polypeptide(L)'
;MKILSRYILKEHLGPLLFGQAVFTVILLMNQVARKFDELARRDLDPEIIAHFFVLTLPFILAVTFPMGVLVATLAAFGRLSADNEITAMKASGVSLYDMLTPLLGAAGCLTLFMIWFNHGVLSETNHELSRLEADIARTKPTFVLREGSINEPGGSGNYRLVVDRIDRRSDRLYGVRIHDANDPALQRTIVADSGTMGYSANGRDLVLDLHKGTVYELKLRKPSEHRALHFDRQQLVIRNVGSVLERGQDEDDYRTDREMNFEQLLAEVRAERVELAEADSAAVSVAREELQAYLTGA
;
A
#
# COMPACT_ATOMS: atom_id res chain seq x y z
N MET A 1 -41.78 16.08 -23.42
CA MET A 1 -40.38 15.62 -23.22
C MET A 1 -40.07 15.23 -21.78
N LYS A 2 -40.52 15.95 -20.73
CA LYS A 2 -40.23 15.62 -19.32
C LYS A 2 -40.63 14.19 -18.87
N ILE A 3 -41.73 13.65 -19.39
CA ILE A 3 -42.20 12.30 -19.02
C ILE A 3 -41.23 11.22 -19.54
N LEU A 4 -40.83 11.32 -20.80
CA LEU A 4 -39.91 10.37 -21.42
C LEU A 4 -38.52 10.43 -20.76
N SER A 5 -37.99 11.63 -20.57
CA SER A 5 -36.71 11.83 -19.88
C SER A 5 -36.71 11.22 -18.48
N ARG A 6 -37.77 11.42 -17.71
CA ARG A 6 -37.92 10.83 -16.37
C ARG A 6 -38.04 9.32 -16.40
N TYR A 7 -38.74 8.77 -17.40
CA TYR A 7 -38.89 7.34 -17.58
C TYR A 7 -37.56 6.67 -17.87
N ILE A 8 -36.80 7.19 -18.86
CA ILE A 8 -35.46 6.68 -19.20
C ILE A 8 -34.54 6.73 -17.97
N LEU A 9 -34.55 7.82 -17.20
CA LEU A 9 -33.71 7.93 -16.01
C LEU A 9 -34.09 6.92 -14.92
N LYS A 10 -35.39 6.74 -14.68
CA LYS A 10 -35.89 5.76 -13.70
C LYS A 10 -35.47 4.34 -14.09
N GLU A 11 -35.43 4.06 -15.39
CA GLU A 11 -35.03 2.76 -15.91
C GLU A 11 -33.57 2.42 -15.67
N HIS A 12 -32.70 3.43 -15.62
CA HIS A 12 -31.28 3.24 -15.34
C HIS A 12 -30.99 3.11 -13.84
N LEU A 13 -31.82 3.68 -12.97
CA LEU A 13 -31.55 3.74 -11.54
C LEU A 13 -31.51 2.36 -10.87
N GLY A 14 -32.45 1.47 -11.21
CA GLY A 14 -32.50 0.11 -10.66
C GLY A 14 -31.25 -0.70 -11.02
N PRO A 15 -30.94 -0.87 -12.31
CA PRO A 15 -29.71 -1.51 -12.78
C PRO A 15 -28.42 -0.87 -12.26
N LEU A 16 -28.37 0.46 -12.10
CA LEU A 16 -27.22 1.16 -11.53
C LEU A 16 -26.99 0.76 -10.08
N LEU A 17 -28.01 0.84 -9.23
CA LEU A 17 -27.90 0.48 -7.82
C LEU A 17 -27.56 -1.00 -7.65
N PHE A 18 -28.17 -1.86 -8.47
CA PHE A 18 -27.89 -3.29 -8.47
C PHE A 18 -26.44 -3.59 -8.90
N GLY A 19 -26.00 -3.06 -10.04
CA GLY A 19 -24.65 -3.24 -10.54
C GLY A 19 -23.61 -2.71 -9.55
N GLN A 20 -23.86 -1.52 -8.99
CA GLN A 20 -23.00 -0.91 -7.98
C GLN A 20 -22.89 -1.77 -6.73
N ALA A 21 -24.01 -2.27 -6.20
CA ALA A 21 -24.02 -3.14 -5.03
C ALA A 21 -23.25 -4.44 -5.30
N VAL A 22 -23.51 -5.09 -6.44
CA VAL A 22 -22.84 -6.36 -6.81
C VAL A 22 -21.33 -6.17 -6.92
N PHE A 23 -20.86 -5.17 -7.67
CA PHE A 23 -19.42 -4.94 -7.79
C PHE A 23 -18.78 -4.54 -6.47
N THR A 24 -19.44 -3.69 -5.68
CA THR A 24 -18.93 -3.28 -4.36
C THR A 24 -18.78 -4.48 -3.44
N VAL A 25 -19.78 -5.36 -3.35
CA VAL A 25 -19.70 -6.57 -2.51
C VAL A 25 -18.62 -7.53 -3.00
N ILE A 26 -18.52 -7.77 -4.31
CA ILE A 26 -17.50 -8.68 -4.86
C ILE A 26 -16.09 -8.16 -4.55
N LEU A 27 -15.82 -6.88 -4.79
CA LEU A 27 -14.51 -6.29 -4.53
C LEU A 27 -14.22 -6.18 -3.04
N LEU A 28 -15.22 -5.86 -2.22
CA LEU A 28 -15.07 -5.84 -0.76
C LEU A 28 -14.73 -7.24 -0.24
N MET A 29 -15.43 -8.27 -0.69
CA MET A 29 -15.14 -9.65 -0.31
C MET A 29 -13.72 -10.07 -0.74
N ASN A 30 -13.28 -9.64 -1.92
CA ASN A 30 -11.89 -9.85 -2.35
C ASN A 30 -10.89 -9.16 -1.42
N GLN A 31 -11.15 -7.90 -1.02
CA GLN A 31 -10.30 -7.17 -0.09
C GLN A 31 -10.26 -7.82 1.29
N VAL A 32 -11.42 -8.25 1.80
CA VAL A 32 -11.53 -9.03 3.04
C VAL A 32 -10.68 -10.29 2.93
N ALA A 33 -10.87 -11.11 1.90
CA ALA A 33 -10.10 -12.34 1.73
C ALA A 33 -8.58 -12.10 1.68
N ARG A 34 -8.12 -11.00 1.06
CA ARG A 34 -6.69 -10.68 0.95
C ARG A 34 -6.07 -10.15 2.23
N LYS A 35 -6.81 -9.34 3.01
CA LYS A 35 -6.28 -8.64 4.18
C LYS A 35 -6.64 -9.30 5.51
N PHE A 36 -7.70 -10.09 5.54
CA PHE A 36 -8.20 -10.73 6.78
C PHE A 36 -7.14 -11.64 7.40
N ASP A 37 -6.45 -12.44 6.60
CA ASP A 37 -5.37 -13.32 7.06
C ASP A 37 -4.22 -12.56 7.73
N GLU A 38 -3.92 -11.36 7.24
CA GLU A 38 -2.87 -10.51 7.79
C GLU A 38 -3.34 -9.83 9.08
N LEU A 39 -4.56 -9.28 9.08
CA LEU A 39 -5.14 -8.56 10.21
C LEU A 39 -5.48 -9.49 11.38
N ALA A 40 -6.05 -10.66 11.10
CA ALA A 40 -6.44 -11.64 12.11
C ALA A 40 -5.24 -12.24 12.85
N ARG A 41 -4.05 -12.26 12.24
CA ARG A 41 -2.81 -12.75 12.88
C ARG A 41 -2.20 -11.74 13.86
N ARG A 42 -2.66 -10.49 13.88
CA ARG A 42 -2.06 -9.39 14.65
C ARG A 42 -2.70 -9.19 16.04
N ASP A 43 -3.59 -10.10 16.48
CA ASP A 43 -4.37 -9.99 17.73
C ASP A 43 -5.05 -8.61 17.89
N LEU A 44 -5.61 -8.08 16.81
CA LEU A 44 -6.33 -6.80 16.83
C LEU A 44 -7.75 -6.99 17.38
N ASP A 45 -8.26 -5.97 18.06
CA ASP A 45 -9.67 -5.93 18.43
C ASP A 45 -10.56 -6.01 17.17
N PRO A 46 -11.65 -6.80 17.18
CA PRO A 46 -12.53 -6.96 16.02
C PRO A 46 -13.11 -5.63 15.50
N GLU A 47 -13.26 -4.64 16.38
CA GLU A 47 -13.71 -3.29 16.04
C GLU A 47 -12.72 -2.58 15.11
N ILE A 48 -11.40 -2.72 15.36
CA ILE A 48 -10.35 -2.13 14.52
C ILE A 48 -10.38 -2.77 13.13
N ILE A 49 -10.58 -4.09 13.06
CA ILE A 49 -10.70 -4.82 11.79
C ILE A 49 -11.95 -4.37 11.02
N ALA A 50 -13.08 -4.17 11.69
CA ALA A 50 -14.29 -3.65 11.08
C ALA A 50 -14.10 -2.22 10.56
N HIS A 51 -13.49 -1.35 11.37
CA HIS A 51 -13.17 0.04 11.01
C HIS A 51 -12.27 0.10 9.77
N PHE A 52 -11.26 -0.75 9.69
CA PHE A 52 -10.39 -0.89 8.52
C PHE A 52 -11.17 -1.14 7.22
N PHE A 53 -12.12 -2.08 7.24
CA PHE A 53 -12.92 -2.37 6.05
C PHE A 53 -13.92 -1.26 5.74
N VAL A 54 -14.45 -0.58 6.76
CA VAL A 54 -15.30 0.60 6.57
C VAL A 54 -14.52 1.73 5.89
N LEU A 55 -13.28 1.98 6.31
CA LEU A 55 -12.39 2.96 5.66
C LEU A 55 -12.00 2.55 4.23
N THR A 56 -12.01 1.25 3.91
CA THR A 56 -11.75 0.76 2.55
C THR A 56 -12.96 0.96 1.60
N LEU A 57 -14.18 1.10 2.13
CA LEU A 57 -15.41 1.16 1.32
C LEU A 57 -15.44 2.33 0.33
N PRO A 58 -15.11 3.58 0.70
CA PRO A 58 -15.14 4.71 -0.24
C PRO A 58 -14.26 4.49 -1.47
N PHE A 59 -13.08 3.90 -1.29
CA PHE A 59 -12.20 3.55 -2.39
C PHE A 59 -12.85 2.54 -3.35
N ILE A 60 -13.42 1.46 -2.81
CA ILE A 60 -14.11 0.46 -3.62
C ILE A 60 -15.30 1.07 -4.36
N LEU A 61 -16.08 1.93 -3.70
CA LEU A 61 -17.20 2.63 -4.32
C LEU A 61 -16.77 3.51 -5.49
N ALA A 62 -15.67 4.28 -5.32
CA ALA A 62 -15.13 5.12 -6.38
C ALA A 62 -14.68 4.29 -7.61
N VAL A 63 -14.02 3.15 -7.39
CA VAL A 63 -13.55 2.27 -8.47
C VAL A 63 -14.71 1.54 -9.17
N THR A 64 -15.74 1.16 -8.43
CA THR A 64 -16.88 0.39 -8.96
C THR A 64 -17.92 1.26 -9.65
N PHE A 65 -17.97 2.57 -9.37
CA PHE A 65 -18.97 3.48 -9.92
C PHE A 65 -19.06 3.46 -11.46
N PRO A 66 -17.93 3.59 -12.20
CA PRO A 66 -17.96 3.53 -13.67
C PRO A 66 -18.46 2.18 -14.20
N MET A 67 -18.15 1.09 -13.49
CA MET A 67 -18.61 -0.26 -13.83
C MET A 67 -20.13 -0.39 -13.65
N GLY A 68 -20.66 0.17 -12.56
CA GLY A 68 -22.10 0.24 -12.30
C GLY A 68 -22.84 1.01 -13.38
N VAL A 69 -22.29 2.15 -13.84
CA VAL A 69 -22.86 2.96 -14.94
C VAL A 69 -22.89 2.15 -16.25
N LEU A 70 -21.82 1.42 -16.57
CA LEU A 70 -21.80 0.56 -17.76
C LEU A 70 -22.89 -0.51 -17.71
N VAL A 71 -23.03 -1.21 -16.59
CA VAL A 71 -24.10 -2.21 -16.41
C VAL A 71 -25.47 -1.56 -16.50
N ALA A 72 -25.65 -0.39 -15.87
CA ALA A 72 -26.92 0.31 -15.89
C ALA A 72 -27.38 0.67 -17.29
N THR A 73 -26.47 1.25 -18.08
CA THR A 73 -26.73 1.65 -19.46
C THR A 73 -27.03 0.45 -20.34
N LEU A 74 -26.23 -0.62 -20.24
CA LEU A 74 -26.45 -1.83 -21.04
C LEU A 74 -27.77 -2.52 -20.69
N ALA A 75 -28.08 -2.66 -19.40
CA ALA A 75 -29.28 -3.34 -18.95
C ALA A 75 -30.55 -2.54 -19.27
N ALA A 76 -30.55 -1.23 -19.00
CA ALA A 76 -31.71 -0.37 -19.24
C ALA A 76 -32.02 -0.26 -20.75
N PHE A 77 -31.02 0.08 -21.58
CA PHE A 77 -31.24 0.11 -23.04
C PHE A 77 -31.47 -1.28 -23.63
N GLY A 78 -30.83 -2.31 -23.08
CA GLY A 78 -31.09 -3.70 -23.47
C GLY A 78 -32.56 -4.08 -23.26
N ARG A 79 -33.13 -3.75 -22.10
CA ARG A 79 -34.55 -3.98 -21.81
C ARG A 79 -35.47 -3.16 -22.72
N LEU A 80 -35.23 -1.86 -22.84
CA LEU A 80 -36.01 -0.97 -23.72
C LEU A 80 -35.97 -1.43 -25.19
N SER A 81 -34.86 -2.02 -25.63
CA SER A 81 -34.72 -2.61 -26.97
C SER A 81 -35.50 -3.91 -27.11
N ALA A 82 -35.38 -4.82 -26.13
CA ALA A 82 -36.06 -6.12 -26.11
C ALA A 82 -37.59 -5.97 -26.08
N ASP A 83 -38.09 -4.98 -25.34
CA ASP A 83 -39.51 -4.66 -25.24
C ASP A 83 -40.02 -3.83 -26.44
N ASN A 84 -39.18 -3.61 -27.46
CA ASN A 84 -39.44 -2.78 -28.64
C ASN A 84 -39.83 -1.32 -28.33
N GLU A 85 -39.59 -0.84 -27.10
CA GLU A 85 -39.88 0.54 -26.71
C GLU A 85 -39.01 1.53 -27.50
N ILE A 86 -37.73 1.21 -27.75
CA ILE A 86 -36.85 2.04 -28.59
C ILE A 86 -37.40 2.15 -30.02
N THR A 87 -37.86 1.04 -30.60
CA THR A 87 -38.44 1.01 -31.94
C THR A 87 -39.71 1.86 -32.01
N ALA A 88 -40.60 1.73 -31.01
CA ALA A 88 -41.83 2.52 -30.93
C ALA A 88 -41.55 4.02 -30.78
N MET A 89 -40.57 4.39 -29.96
CA MET A 89 -40.16 5.80 -29.80
C MET A 89 -39.59 6.38 -31.10
N LYS A 90 -38.72 5.64 -31.80
CA LYS A 90 -38.17 6.07 -33.10
C LYS A 90 -39.26 6.20 -34.17
N ALA A 91 -40.23 5.28 -34.20
CA ALA A 91 -41.39 5.34 -35.10
C ALA A 91 -42.29 6.55 -34.81
N SER A 92 -42.32 7.02 -33.56
CA SER A 92 -43.05 8.21 -33.13
C SER A 92 -42.30 9.53 -33.39
N GLY A 93 -41.16 9.48 -34.09
CA GLY A 93 -40.34 10.64 -34.44
C GLY A 93 -39.38 11.10 -33.34
N VAL A 94 -39.22 10.35 -32.25
CA VAL A 94 -38.22 10.66 -31.21
C VAL A 94 -36.84 10.27 -31.71
N SER A 95 -35.90 11.23 -31.73
CA SER A 95 -34.53 10.95 -32.15
C SER A 95 -33.78 10.19 -31.05
N LEU A 96 -32.71 9.48 -31.44
CA LEU A 96 -31.82 8.83 -30.47
C LEU A 96 -31.15 9.86 -29.54
N TYR A 97 -30.87 11.06 -30.06
CA TYR A 97 -30.28 12.14 -29.28
C TYR A 97 -31.21 12.63 -28.17
N ASP A 98 -32.51 12.67 -28.41
CA ASP A 98 -33.50 13.04 -27.37
C ASP A 98 -33.53 12.03 -26.21
N MET A 99 -33.23 10.76 -26.51
CA MET A 99 -33.12 9.70 -25.49
C MET A 99 -31.81 9.82 -24.69
N LEU A 100 -30.71 10.22 -25.35
CA LEU A 100 -29.39 10.35 -24.75
C LEU A 100 -29.22 11.63 -23.93
N THR A 101 -29.85 12.73 -24.34
CA THR A 101 -29.73 14.05 -23.68
C THR A 101 -30.01 14.01 -22.17
N PRO A 102 -31.11 13.39 -21.67
CA PRO A 102 -31.35 13.29 -20.22
C PRO A 102 -30.31 12.41 -19.51
N LEU A 103 -29.78 11.38 -20.18
CA LEU A 103 -28.75 10.52 -19.63
C LEU A 103 -27.40 11.24 -19.52
N LEU A 104 -27.04 12.04 -20.53
CA LEU A 104 -25.83 12.88 -20.50
C LEU A 104 -25.93 13.95 -19.40
N GLY A 105 -27.11 14.54 -19.20
CA GLY A 105 -27.35 15.46 -18.09
C GLY A 105 -27.13 14.78 -16.73
N ALA A 106 -27.70 13.58 -16.53
CA ALA A 106 -27.50 12.81 -15.31
C ALA A 106 -26.04 12.36 -15.12
N ALA A 107 -25.37 11.95 -16.20
CA ALA A 107 -23.95 11.62 -16.18
C ALA A 107 -23.10 12.83 -15.78
N GLY A 108 -23.42 14.04 -16.28
CA GLY A 108 -22.77 15.28 -15.85
C GLY A 108 -22.95 15.55 -14.35
N CYS A 109 -24.17 15.44 -13.84
CA CYS A 109 -24.44 15.56 -12.39
C CYS A 109 -23.66 14.52 -11.59
N LEU A 110 -23.60 13.27 -12.08
CA LEU A 110 -22.90 12.18 -11.43
C LEU A 110 -21.39 12.40 -11.43
N THR A 111 -20.82 12.91 -12.52
CA THR A 111 -19.39 13.27 -12.61
C THR A 111 -19.05 14.35 -11.60
N LEU A 112 -19.87 15.40 -11.47
CA LEU A 112 -19.66 16.45 -10.46
C LEU A 112 -19.73 15.88 -9.05
N PHE A 113 -20.69 14.99 -8.78
CA PHE A 113 -20.78 14.29 -7.51
C PHE A 113 -19.54 13.43 -7.24
N MET A 114 -19.06 12.68 -8.24
CA MET A 114 -17.85 11.87 -8.12
C MET A 114 -16.60 12.72 -7.90
N ILE A 115 -16.47 13.88 -8.55
CA ILE A 115 -15.35 14.80 -8.29
C ILE A 115 -15.36 15.25 -6.83
N TRP A 116 -16.51 15.70 -6.32
CA TRP A 116 -16.66 16.08 -4.92
C TRP A 116 -16.37 14.92 -3.96
N PHE A 117 -16.88 13.71 -4.26
CA PHE A 117 -16.67 12.52 -3.45
C PHE A 117 -15.20 12.10 -3.41
N ASN A 118 -14.51 12.09 -4.55
CA ASN A 118 -13.10 11.74 -4.64
C ASN A 118 -12.22 12.79 -3.94
N HIS A 119 -12.56 14.07 -4.08
CA HIS A 119 -11.80 15.16 -3.48
C HIS A 119 -11.90 15.20 -1.96
N GLY A 120 -13.12 15.07 -1.41
CA GLY A 120 -13.35 15.19 0.03
C GLY A 120 -13.32 13.83 0.73
N VAL A 121 -14.31 12.99 0.43
CA VAL A 121 -14.56 11.75 1.18
C VAL A 121 -13.43 10.75 0.97
N LEU A 122 -13.06 10.48 -0.29
CA LEU A 122 -12.07 9.46 -0.61
C LEU A 122 -10.67 9.83 -0.09
N SER A 123 -10.21 11.05 -0.34
CA SER A 123 -8.90 11.52 0.13
C SER A 123 -8.76 11.39 1.65
N GLU A 124 -9.75 11.87 2.41
CA GLU A 124 -9.68 11.82 3.87
C GLU A 124 -9.77 10.40 4.41
N THR A 125 -10.65 9.57 3.84
CA THR A 125 -10.79 8.17 4.27
C THR A 125 -9.53 7.36 3.94
N ASN A 126 -8.92 7.59 2.77
CA ASN A 126 -7.66 6.94 2.40
C ASN A 126 -6.52 7.36 3.33
N HIS A 127 -6.48 8.63 3.73
CA HIS A 127 -5.48 9.11 4.66
C HIS A 127 -5.65 8.50 6.05
N GLU A 128 -6.88 8.41 6.56
CA GLU A 128 -7.18 7.71 7.81
C GLU A 128 -6.83 6.22 7.71
N LEU A 129 -7.12 5.59 6.57
CA LEU A 129 -6.75 4.19 6.31
C LEU A 129 -5.23 3.99 6.34
N SER A 130 -4.46 4.87 5.69
CA SER A 130 -2.99 4.81 5.70
C SER A 130 -2.42 4.98 7.10
N ARG A 131 -2.98 5.92 7.90
CA ARG A 131 -2.63 6.08 9.31
C ARG A 131 -2.92 4.81 10.12
N LEU A 132 -4.10 4.23 9.92
CA LEU A 132 -4.48 2.99 10.59
C LEU A 132 -3.59 1.80 10.18
N GLU A 133 -3.24 1.68 8.90
CA GLU A 133 -2.27 0.68 8.42
C GLU A 133 -0.91 0.84 9.07
N ALA A 134 -0.43 2.08 9.20
CA ALA A 134 0.82 2.38 9.89
C ALA A 134 0.75 2.00 11.37
N ASP A 135 -0.35 2.32 12.06
CA ASP A 135 -0.53 1.98 13.48
C ASP A 135 -0.67 0.47 13.71
N ILE A 136 -1.36 -0.24 12.81
CA ILE A 136 -1.43 -1.71 12.82
C ILE A 136 -0.05 -2.34 12.54
N ALA A 137 0.75 -1.72 11.66
CA ALA A 137 2.13 -2.11 11.42
C ALA A 137 3.02 -1.91 12.66
N ARG A 138 2.79 -0.83 13.41
CA ARG A 138 3.54 -0.46 14.63
C ARG A 138 3.15 -1.28 15.86
N THR A 139 1.88 -1.67 15.99
CA THR A 139 1.33 -2.30 17.22
C THR A 139 1.97 -3.67 17.49
N LYS A 140 2.27 -4.43 16.43
CA LYS A 140 3.13 -5.62 16.50
C LYS A 140 3.85 -5.76 15.16
N PRO A 141 5.11 -5.31 15.02
CA PRO A 141 5.94 -5.72 13.90
C PRO A 141 6.21 -7.21 14.10
N THR A 142 5.23 -8.03 13.73
CA THR A 142 5.47 -9.45 13.59
C THR A 142 6.32 -9.55 12.36
N PHE A 143 7.64 -9.48 12.54
CA PHE A 143 8.58 -9.96 11.56
C PHE A 143 8.08 -11.35 11.18
N VAL A 144 7.47 -11.49 10.00
CA VAL A 144 6.85 -12.75 9.56
C VAL A 144 7.99 -13.66 9.14
N LEU A 145 8.73 -14.16 10.13
CA LEU A 145 9.65 -15.26 9.95
C LEU A 145 8.84 -16.41 9.36
N ARG A 146 9.16 -16.73 8.11
CA ARG A 146 8.61 -17.88 7.42
C ARG A 146 9.55 -19.05 7.69
N GLU A 147 9.00 -20.08 8.33
CA GLU A 147 9.70 -21.33 8.62
C GLU A 147 10.32 -21.92 7.35
N GLY A 148 11.56 -22.39 7.45
CA GLY A 148 12.26 -23.04 6.33
C GLY A 148 12.61 -22.12 5.15
N SER A 149 12.48 -20.80 5.30
CA SER A 149 12.84 -19.83 4.26
C SER A 149 13.87 -18.81 4.78
N ILE A 150 14.59 -18.19 3.84
CA ILE A 150 15.55 -17.13 4.15
C ILE A 150 14.75 -15.86 4.41
N ASN A 151 14.80 -15.39 5.65
CA ASN A 151 14.22 -14.12 6.07
C ASN A 151 15.32 -13.08 6.13
N GLU A 152 15.08 -11.92 5.53
CA GLU A 152 15.98 -10.77 5.59
C GLU A 152 15.34 -9.75 6.53
N PRO A 153 15.85 -9.57 7.77
CA PRO A 153 15.24 -8.72 8.78
C PRO A 153 15.03 -7.25 8.40
N GLY A 154 15.61 -6.79 7.28
CA GLY A 154 15.73 -5.36 7.03
C GLY A 154 16.57 -4.67 8.12
N GLY A 155 16.66 -3.34 8.06
CA GLY A 155 17.42 -2.53 9.03
C GLY A 155 18.87 -2.27 8.62
N SER A 156 19.68 -1.78 9.57
CA SER A 156 21.08 -1.40 9.31
C SER A 156 21.97 -2.66 9.29
N GLY A 157 21.87 -3.46 8.24
CA GLY A 157 22.81 -4.53 7.95
C GLY A 157 22.30 -5.66 7.07
N ASN A 158 23.22 -6.39 6.43
CA ASN A 158 22.98 -7.55 5.59
C ASN A 158 22.97 -8.83 6.42
N TYR A 159 21.88 -9.03 7.17
CA TYR A 159 21.63 -10.25 7.94
C TYR A 159 20.68 -11.18 7.18
N ARG A 160 20.99 -12.47 7.08
CA ARG A 160 20.06 -13.50 6.60
C ARG A 160 19.76 -14.48 7.71
N LEU A 161 18.47 -14.65 8.01
CA LEU A 161 17.96 -15.44 9.12
C LEU A 161 17.14 -16.61 8.59
N VAL A 162 17.55 -17.83 8.91
CA VAL A 162 16.82 -19.06 8.63
C VAL A 162 16.42 -19.69 9.96
N VAL A 163 15.14 -20.02 10.08
CA VAL A 163 14.61 -20.70 11.27
C VAL A 163 13.85 -21.94 10.82
N ASP A 164 14.17 -23.08 11.43
CA ASP A 164 13.57 -24.37 11.07
C ASP A 164 12.13 -24.49 11.59
N ARG A 165 11.86 -24.01 12.81
CA ARG A 165 10.51 -24.00 13.41
C ARG A 165 10.30 -22.83 14.35
N ILE A 166 9.10 -22.25 14.35
CA ILE A 166 8.76 -21.07 15.15
C ILE A 166 7.51 -21.38 15.97
N ASP A 167 7.65 -21.40 17.30
CA ASP A 167 6.52 -21.46 18.20
C ASP A 167 6.06 -20.04 18.56
N ARG A 168 5.00 -19.59 17.88
CA ARG A 168 4.44 -18.24 18.01
C ARG A 168 3.71 -18.00 19.35
N ARG A 169 3.37 -19.04 20.11
CA ARG A 169 2.72 -18.86 21.43
C ARG A 169 3.73 -18.55 22.53
N SER A 170 4.99 -18.94 22.34
CA SER A 170 6.06 -18.78 23.32
C SER A 170 7.20 -17.88 22.81
N ASP A 171 7.07 -17.32 21.61
CA ASP A 171 8.11 -16.57 20.88
C ASP A 171 9.46 -17.31 20.80
N ARG A 172 9.40 -18.65 20.73
CA ARG A 172 10.57 -19.52 20.66
C ARG A 172 10.87 -19.93 19.23
N LEU A 173 12.12 -19.76 18.86
CA LEU A 173 12.71 -20.19 17.59
C LEU A 173 13.52 -21.47 17.84
N TYR A 174 13.43 -22.43 16.93
CA TYR A 174 14.21 -23.67 16.96
C TYR A 174 15.01 -23.80 15.66
N GLY A 175 16.26 -24.23 15.78
CA GLY A 175 17.17 -24.36 14.63
C GLY A 175 17.41 -23.00 13.96
N VAL A 176 18.05 -22.09 14.68
CA VAL A 176 18.29 -20.72 14.22
C VAL A 176 19.64 -20.64 13.55
N ARG A 177 19.67 -20.19 12.29
CA ARG A 177 20.89 -19.91 11.55
C ARG A 177 20.89 -18.46 11.08
N ILE A 178 21.91 -17.71 11.49
CA ILE A 178 22.07 -16.29 11.18
C ILE A 178 23.36 -16.12 10.41
N HIS A 179 23.28 -15.54 9.23
CA HIS A 179 24.43 -15.14 8.44
C HIS A 179 24.56 -13.62 8.50
N ASP A 180 25.69 -13.15 9.04
CA ASP A 180 26.09 -11.75 9.09
C ASP A 180 27.13 -11.50 7.99
N ALA A 181 26.71 -10.74 6.98
CA ALA A 181 27.52 -10.33 5.84
C ALA A 181 27.74 -8.81 5.79
N ASN A 182 27.74 -8.15 6.96
CA ASN A 182 27.96 -6.71 7.04
C ASN A 182 29.39 -6.28 6.70
N ASP A 183 30.37 -7.10 7.05
CA ASP A 183 31.78 -6.83 6.77
C ASP A 183 32.26 -7.63 5.54
N PRO A 184 32.70 -6.98 4.44
CA PRO A 184 33.24 -7.65 3.27
C PRO A 184 34.50 -8.50 3.53
N ALA A 185 35.20 -8.28 4.65
CA ALA A 185 36.42 -9.01 5.02
C ALA A 185 36.17 -10.14 6.04
N LEU A 186 35.03 -10.12 6.73
CA LEU A 186 34.68 -11.05 7.82
C LEU A 186 33.24 -11.54 7.66
N GLN A 187 33.06 -12.82 7.34
CA GLN A 187 31.75 -13.46 7.36
C GLN A 187 31.56 -14.19 8.68
N ARG A 188 30.42 -13.92 9.33
CA ARG A 188 30.06 -14.57 10.58
C ARG A 188 28.76 -15.36 10.39
N THR A 189 28.79 -16.64 10.74
CA THR A 189 27.59 -17.50 10.76
C THR A 189 27.34 -17.98 12.18
N ILE A 190 26.16 -17.68 12.71
CA ILE A 190 25.72 -18.08 14.04
C ILE A 190 24.72 -19.21 13.87
N VAL A 191 24.97 -20.36 14.51
CA VAL A 191 24.04 -21.50 14.55
C VAL A 191 23.66 -21.71 16.00
N ALA A 192 22.36 -21.78 16.29
CA ALA A 192 21.85 -22.02 17.64
C ALA A 192 20.70 -23.03 17.63
N ASP A 193 20.64 -23.87 18.66
CA ASP A 193 19.60 -24.89 18.81
C ASP A 193 18.23 -24.25 19.06
N SER A 194 18.21 -23.19 19.87
CA SER A 194 16.99 -22.43 20.14
C SER A 194 17.28 -20.95 20.38
N GLY A 195 16.26 -20.11 20.28
CA GLY A 195 16.35 -18.72 20.67
C GLY A 195 14.99 -18.12 20.96
N THR A 196 14.96 -16.96 21.59
CA THR A 196 13.76 -16.14 21.73
C THR A 196 13.95 -14.84 20.98
N MET A 197 12.91 -14.38 20.30
CA MET A 197 12.90 -13.07 19.66
C MET A 197 12.13 -12.09 20.51
N GLY A 198 12.65 -10.88 20.64
CA GLY A 198 11.98 -9.76 21.28
C GLY A 198 12.43 -8.45 20.65
N TYR A 199 11.70 -7.38 20.91
CA TYR A 199 12.18 -6.04 20.60
C TYR A 199 12.78 -5.42 21.85
N SER A 200 13.80 -4.59 21.66
CA SER A 200 14.32 -3.73 22.74
C SER A 200 13.20 -2.84 23.30
N ALA A 201 13.32 -2.36 24.54
CA ALA A 201 12.34 -1.46 25.16
C ALA A 201 12.06 -0.19 24.32
N ASN A 202 12.99 0.15 23.43
CA ASN A 202 12.88 1.26 22.48
C ASN A 202 12.14 0.89 21.18
N GLY A 203 11.65 -0.34 20.98
CA GLY A 203 10.91 -0.78 19.79
C GLY A 203 11.67 -0.83 18.46
N ARG A 204 12.91 -0.30 18.41
CA ARG A 204 13.72 -0.14 17.17
C ARG A 204 14.60 -1.33 16.83
N ASP A 205 15.05 -2.03 17.85
CA ASP A 205 16.09 -3.04 17.69
C ASP A 205 15.50 -4.43 17.93
N LEU A 206 15.72 -5.32 16.97
CA LEU A 206 15.37 -6.73 17.12
C LEU A 206 16.45 -7.39 17.98
N VAL A 207 16.01 -7.97 19.09
CA VAL A 207 16.86 -8.67 20.06
C VAL A 207 16.58 -10.16 19.93
N LEU A 208 17.60 -10.91 19.53
CA LEU A 208 17.58 -12.36 19.46
C LEU A 208 18.43 -12.92 20.60
N ASP A 209 17.77 -13.51 21.59
CA ASP A 209 18.40 -14.25 22.67
C ASP A 209 18.59 -15.70 22.22
N LEU A 210 19.80 -16.05 21.79
CA LEU A 210 20.15 -17.37 21.28
C LEU A 210 20.69 -18.25 22.42
N HIS A 211 20.27 -19.50 22.44
CA HIS A 211 20.64 -20.50 23.44
C HIS A 211 21.31 -21.69 22.78
N LYS A 212 22.46 -22.09 23.36
CA LYS A 212 23.28 -23.23 22.94
C LYS A 212 23.60 -23.20 21.45
N GLY A 213 24.71 -22.55 21.11
CA GLY A 213 25.10 -22.41 19.72
C GLY A 213 26.60 -22.22 19.51
N THR A 214 26.95 -22.12 18.23
CA THR A 214 28.33 -21.92 17.79
C THR A 214 28.36 -20.78 16.78
N VAL A 215 29.28 -19.85 17.00
CA VAL A 215 29.63 -18.80 16.07
C VAL A 215 30.82 -19.25 15.24
N TYR A 216 30.65 -19.27 13.93
CA TYR A 216 31.71 -19.46 12.97
C TYR A 216 32.10 -18.11 12.38
N GLU A 217 33.36 -17.73 12.52
CA GLU A 217 33.94 -16.56 11.87
C GLU A 217 34.94 -17.00 10.81
N LEU A 218 34.76 -16.46 9.60
CA LEU A 218 35.61 -16.75 8.45
C LEU A 218 36.18 -15.44 7.91
N LYS A 219 37.50 -15.31 7.94
CA LYS A 219 38.20 -14.18 7.32
C LYS A 219 38.40 -14.49 5.83
N LEU A 220 37.70 -13.77 4.96
CA LEU A 220 37.69 -14.03 3.51
C LEU A 220 39.08 -13.90 2.86
N ARG A 221 39.98 -13.09 3.43
CA ARG A 221 41.36 -12.92 2.95
C ARG A 221 42.33 -14.03 3.38
N LYS A 222 41.97 -14.84 4.38
CA LYS A 222 42.76 -15.98 4.87
C LYS A 222 41.81 -17.11 5.30
N PRO A 223 41.31 -17.92 4.35
CA PRO A 223 40.32 -18.96 4.63
C PRO A 223 40.77 -20.03 5.64
N SER A 224 42.09 -20.16 5.85
CA SER A 224 42.69 -21.10 6.80
C SER A 224 42.56 -20.67 8.27
N GLU A 225 42.33 -19.39 8.55
CA GLU A 225 42.08 -18.86 9.90
C GLU A 225 40.57 -18.81 10.17
N HIS A 226 39.97 -19.96 10.48
CA HIS A 226 38.57 -20.02 10.94
C HIS A 226 38.53 -20.03 12.48
N ARG A 227 37.57 -19.30 13.05
CA ARG A 227 37.35 -19.29 14.50
C ARG A 227 35.95 -19.79 14.82
N ALA A 228 35.86 -20.79 15.68
CA ALA A 228 34.60 -21.31 16.20
C ALA A 228 34.49 -20.97 17.69
N LEU A 229 33.44 -20.25 18.08
CA LEU A 229 33.16 -19.89 19.47
C LEU A 229 31.86 -20.56 19.90
N HIS A 230 31.94 -21.41 20.91
CA HIS A 230 30.76 -22.03 21.51
C HIS A 230 30.18 -21.11 22.59
N PHE A 231 28.86 -20.97 22.64
CA PHE A 231 28.16 -20.16 23.62
C PHE A 231 26.93 -20.89 24.18
N ASP A 232 26.72 -20.74 25.49
CA ASP A 232 25.49 -21.22 26.14
C ASP A 232 24.34 -20.22 25.95
N ARG A 233 24.66 -18.92 26.00
CA ARG A 233 23.72 -17.83 25.71
C ARG A 233 24.45 -16.72 24.97
N GLN A 234 23.86 -16.26 23.88
CA GLN A 234 24.35 -15.11 23.13
C GLN A 234 23.18 -14.23 22.71
N GLN A 235 23.29 -12.94 22.98
CA GLN A 235 22.32 -11.96 22.50
C GLN A 235 22.84 -11.31 21.23
N LEU A 236 22.03 -11.32 20.16
CA LEU A 236 22.29 -10.59 18.93
C LEU A 236 21.27 -9.45 18.83
N VAL A 237 21.76 -8.22 18.66
CA VAL A 237 20.91 -7.04 18.48
C VAL A 237 21.08 -6.55 17.06
N ILE A 238 20.01 -6.67 16.26
CA ILE A 238 19.96 -6.11 14.91
C ILE A 238 19.28 -4.75 15.02
N ARG A 239 20.02 -3.70 14.68
CA ARG A 239 19.59 -2.31 14.86
C ARG A 239 18.67 -1.86 13.73
N ASN A 240 17.74 -0.96 14.06
CA ASN A 240 16.80 -0.35 13.11
C ASN A 240 15.96 -1.38 12.32
N VAL A 241 15.65 -2.53 12.94
CA VAL A 241 14.72 -3.52 12.38
C VAL A 241 13.27 -3.11 12.63
N GLY A 242 13.02 -2.44 13.76
CA GLY A 242 11.77 -1.79 14.08
C GLY A 242 11.79 -0.31 13.70
N SER A 243 10.68 0.18 13.18
CA SER A 243 10.44 1.59 12.92
C SER A 243 9.85 2.27 14.16
N VAL A 244 10.70 2.78 15.06
CA VAL A 244 10.22 3.84 15.96
C VAL A 244 10.49 5.17 15.30
N LEU A 245 9.39 5.89 15.15
CA LEU A 245 9.34 7.30 14.81
C LEU A 245 10.46 8.07 15.52
N GLU A 246 11.26 8.77 14.73
CA GLU A 246 11.67 10.09 15.13
C GLU A 246 10.39 10.92 15.15
N ARG A 247 9.90 11.22 16.36
CA ARG A 247 8.66 11.97 16.55
C ARG A 247 8.97 13.45 16.24
N GLY A 248 9.09 13.77 14.95
CA GLY A 248 8.96 15.12 14.44
C GLY A 248 7.46 15.40 14.26
N GLN A 249 6.96 16.43 14.93
CA GLN A 249 5.54 16.84 14.85
C GLN A 249 5.11 17.33 13.45
N ASP A 250 6.02 17.28 12.47
CA ASP A 250 5.84 17.79 11.10
C ASP A 250 5.68 16.67 10.04
N GLU A 251 5.87 15.38 10.37
CA GLU A 251 5.85 14.27 9.38
C GLU A 251 4.50 13.53 9.24
N ASP A 252 3.54 13.74 10.15
CA ASP A 252 2.22 13.07 10.15
C ASP A 252 1.23 13.61 9.08
N ASP A 253 1.65 14.59 8.27
CA ASP A 253 0.89 15.15 7.15
C ASP A 253 1.41 14.69 5.77
N TYR A 254 2.37 13.77 5.73
CA TYR A 254 2.82 13.19 4.47
C TYR A 254 1.71 12.31 3.88
N ARG A 255 1.05 12.81 2.84
CA ARG A 255 0.01 12.12 2.07
C ARG A 255 0.63 11.57 0.81
N THR A 256 0.46 10.28 0.55
CA THR A 256 0.81 9.69 -0.77
C THR A 256 -0.09 10.28 -1.86
N ASP A 257 0.28 10.18 -3.15
CA ASP A 257 -0.54 10.62 -4.30
C ASP A 257 -2.02 10.16 -4.25
N ARG A 258 -2.26 9.00 -3.63
CA ARG A 258 -3.59 8.38 -3.46
C ARG A 258 -4.40 8.92 -2.28
N GLU A 259 -3.77 9.70 -1.42
CA GLU A 259 -4.32 10.34 -0.23
C GLU A 259 -4.44 11.86 -0.40
N MET A 260 -3.64 12.45 -1.30
CA MET A 260 -3.70 13.87 -1.60
C MET A 260 -5.01 14.24 -2.32
N ASN A 261 -5.57 15.38 -1.92
CA ASN A 261 -6.66 16.01 -2.67
C ASN A 261 -6.11 16.76 -3.91
N PHE A 262 -7.01 17.28 -4.74
CA PHE A 262 -6.62 17.91 -6.01
C PHE A 262 -5.73 19.16 -5.82
N GLU A 263 -6.01 19.96 -4.79
CA GLU A 263 -5.22 21.16 -4.49
C GLU A 263 -3.81 20.80 -4.02
N GLN A 264 -3.70 19.77 -3.17
CA GLN A 264 -2.43 19.23 -2.70
C GLN A 264 -1.59 18.67 -3.85
N LEU A 265 -2.19 17.86 -4.74
CA LEU A 265 -1.51 17.35 -5.94
C LEU A 265 -1.02 18.48 -6.85
N LEU A 266 -1.82 19.54 -7.03
CA LEU A 266 -1.41 20.70 -7.83
C LEU A 266 -0.28 21.50 -7.17
N ALA A 267 -0.28 21.59 -5.84
CA ALA A 267 0.80 22.24 -5.11
C ALA A 267 2.10 21.44 -5.23
N GLU A 268 2.05 20.12 -5.09
CA GLU A 268 3.19 19.22 -5.24
C GLU A 268 3.80 19.30 -6.64
N VAL A 269 2.97 19.19 -7.69
CA VAL A 269 3.43 19.32 -9.08
C VAL A 269 4.05 20.69 -9.36
N ARG A 270 3.56 21.76 -8.71
CA ARG A 270 4.17 23.09 -8.85
C ARG A 270 5.53 23.16 -8.15
N ALA A 271 5.65 22.57 -6.95
CA ALA A 271 6.89 22.51 -6.20
C ALA A 271 7.96 21.73 -6.98
N GLU A 272 7.64 20.52 -7.44
CA GLU A 272 8.56 19.70 -8.26
C GLU A 272 8.99 20.42 -9.54
N ARG A 273 8.09 21.16 -10.20
CA ARG A 273 8.43 21.94 -11.40
C ARG A 273 9.41 23.07 -11.12
N VAL A 274 9.32 23.70 -9.94
CA VAL A 274 10.26 24.74 -9.54
C VAL A 274 11.62 24.11 -9.27
N GLU A 275 11.67 22.99 -8.56
CA GLU A 275 12.91 22.26 -8.27
C GLU A 275 13.61 21.78 -9.55
N LEU A 276 12.86 21.24 -10.51
CA LEU A 276 13.40 20.85 -11.82
C LEU A 276 13.96 22.06 -12.60
N ALA A 277 13.28 23.20 -12.56
CA ALA A 277 13.75 24.42 -13.22
C ALA A 277 15.03 24.96 -12.55
N GLU A 278 15.12 24.88 -11.22
CA GLU A 278 16.32 25.23 -10.47
C GLU A 278 17.49 24.28 -10.79
N ALA A 279 17.24 22.97 -10.81
CA ALA A 279 18.24 21.95 -11.17
C ALA A 279 18.76 22.12 -12.61
N ASP A 280 17.87 22.38 -13.57
CA ASP A 280 18.26 22.67 -14.96
C ASP A 280 19.12 23.94 -15.04
N SER A 281 18.74 24.99 -14.30
CA SER A 281 19.52 26.24 -14.28
C SER A 281 20.91 26.05 -13.66
N ALA A 282 21.01 25.24 -12.61
CA ALA A 282 22.27 24.88 -11.96
C ALA A 282 23.17 24.03 -12.87
N ALA A 283 22.59 23.05 -13.56
CA ALA A 283 23.31 22.22 -14.53
C ALA A 283 23.87 23.06 -15.68
N VAL A 284 23.09 24.02 -16.20
CA VAL A 284 23.54 24.95 -17.24
C VAL A 284 24.64 25.88 -16.72
N SER A 285 24.57 26.36 -15.49
CA SER A 285 25.63 27.21 -14.92
C SER A 285 26.93 26.45 -14.74
N VAL A 286 26.90 25.21 -14.24
CA VAL A 286 28.09 24.37 -14.07
C VAL A 286 28.71 24.04 -15.43
N ALA A 287 27.89 23.64 -16.41
CA ALA A 287 28.38 23.36 -17.77
C ALA A 287 29.02 24.60 -18.42
N ARG A 288 28.47 25.80 -18.16
CA ARG A 288 29.02 27.06 -18.65
C ARG A 288 30.34 27.41 -17.97
N GLU A 289 30.45 27.17 -16.67
CA GLU A 289 31.67 27.41 -15.89
C GLU A 289 32.80 26.47 -16.32
N GLU A 290 32.52 25.17 -16.49
CA GLU A 290 33.51 24.22 -17.04
C GLU A 290 33.93 24.58 -18.46
N LEU A 291 32.99 24.96 -19.33
CA LEU A 291 33.31 25.39 -20.70
C LEU A 291 34.20 26.64 -20.69
N GLN A 292 33.93 27.60 -19.80
CA GLN A 292 34.78 28.79 -19.65
C GLN A 292 36.17 28.42 -19.15
N ALA A 293 36.29 27.55 -18.14
CA ALA A 293 37.57 27.07 -17.63
C ALA A 293 38.42 26.42 -18.76
N TYR A 294 37.80 25.56 -19.58
CA TYR A 294 38.43 24.97 -20.77
C TYR A 294 38.89 26.01 -21.81
N LEU A 295 38.08 27.05 -22.05
CA LEU A 295 38.39 28.08 -23.04
C LEU A 295 39.46 29.07 -22.57
N THR A 296 39.57 29.31 -21.26
CA THR A 296 40.57 30.23 -20.68
C THR A 296 41.93 29.59 -20.38
N GLY A 297 42.08 28.28 -20.58
CA GLY A 297 43.37 27.59 -20.53
C GLY A 297 44.06 27.63 -19.15
N ALA A 298 43.30 27.40 -18.08
CA ALA A 298 43.83 27.07 -16.76
C ALA A 298 43.99 25.55 -16.60
#